data_AF-A0A4Z1J548-F1
#
_entry.id   AF-A0A4Z1J548-F1
#
_cell.length_a   1.000
_cell.length_b   1.000
_cell.length_c   1.000
_cell.angle_alpha   90.00
_cell.angle_beta   90.00
_cell.angle_gamma   90.00
#
_symmetry.space_group_name_H-M   'P 1'
#
loop_
_entity.id
_entity.type
_entity.pdbx_description
1 polymer ?
#
loop_
_entity_poly.entity_id
_entity_poly.type
_entity_poly.pdbx_seq_one_letter_code
_entity_poly.pdbx_strand_id
1 'polypeptide(L)'
;MNAVFGTYLNYTDFSADFQSQNFMTNTTSPALAALTPDGAVHLNEADFQQPDWKRAFYGANYDRLDAVKAKYDHLNRFYALGAVGSDR
;
A
#
# COMPACT_ATOMS: atom_id res chain seq x y z
N MET A 1 -2.52 -16.37 9.72
CA MET A 1 -1.58 -16.62 8.61
C MET A 1 -0.88 -15.32 8.30
N ASN A 2 0.43 -15.35 8.09
CA ASN A 2 1.20 -14.23 7.55
C ASN A 2 1.96 -14.71 6.30
N ALA A 3 2.11 -13.81 5.33
CA ALA A 3 2.83 -14.10 4.09
C ALA A 3 3.53 -12.83 3.62
N VAL A 4 4.72 -13.00 3.05
CA VAL A 4 5.47 -11.96 2.36
C VAL A 4 5.80 -12.50 0.97
N PHE A 5 5.64 -11.67 -0.04
CA PHE A 5 5.94 -12.01 -1.43
C PHE A 5 6.57 -10.79 -2.11
N GLY A 6 7.28 -11.04 -3.20
CA GLY A 6 7.95 -10.04 -3.98
C GLY A 6 8.47 -10.62 -5.29
N THR A 7 8.82 -9.76 -6.22
CA THR A 7 9.48 -10.12 -7.48
C THR A 7 10.92 -9.60 -7.47
N TYR A 8 11.81 -10.27 -8.19
CA TYR A 8 13.17 -9.77 -8.36
C TYR A 8 13.18 -8.56 -9.29
N LEU A 9 14.05 -7.59 -8.98
CA LEU A 9 14.28 -6.43 -9.85
C LEU A 9 15.27 -6.80 -10.96
N ASN A 10 14.89 -6.54 -12.21
CA ASN A 10 15.74 -6.70 -13.38
C ASN A 10 16.35 -5.36 -13.80
N TYR A 11 17.56 -5.11 -13.33
CA TYR A 11 18.34 -3.90 -13.65
C TYR A 11 18.63 -3.66 -15.14
N THR A 12 18.33 -4.62 -16.01
CA THR A 12 18.53 -4.51 -17.47
C THR A 12 17.23 -4.45 -18.26
N ASP A 13 16.08 -4.70 -17.64
CA ASP A 13 14.76 -4.69 -18.29
C ASP A 13 13.66 -4.18 -17.33
N PHE A 14 13.52 -2.86 -17.28
CA PHE A 14 12.46 -2.22 -16.50
C PHE A 14 11.04 -2.52 -17.01
N SER A 15 10.88 -2.93 -18.29
CA SER A 15 9.56 -3.29 -18.80
C SER A 15 9.08 -4.58 -18.13
N ALA A 16 9.97 -5.55 -17.94
CA ALA A 16 9.70 -6.75 -17.16
C ALA A 16 9.40 -6.46 -15.69
N ASP A 17 10.06 -5.44 -15.09
CA ASP A 17 9.77 -5.01 -13.72
C ASP A 17 8.35 -4.45 -13.57
N PHE A 18 7.93 -3.58 -14.48
CA PHE A 18 6.56 -3.05 -14.48
C PHE A 18 5.51 -4.16 -14.66
N GLN A 19 5.78 -5.15 -15.52
CA GLN A 19 4.89 -6.31 -15.68
C GLN A 19 4.80 -7.14 -14.40
N SER A 20 5.95 -7.40 -13.76
CA SER A 20 6.04 -8.15 -12.51
C SER A 20 5.30 -7.43 -11.37
N GLN A 21 5.48 -6.12 -11.27
CA GLN A 21 4.79 -5.28 -10.31
C GLN A 21 3.27 -5.26 -10.55
N ASN A 22 2.83 -5.12 -11.80
CA ASN A 22 1.40 -5.19 -12.13
C ASN A 22 0.81 -6.58 -11.86
N PHE A 23 1.57 -7.65 -12.05
CA PHE A 23 1.14 -9.00 -11.70
C PHE A 23 0.95 -9.15 -10.18
N MET A 24 1.87 -8.61 -9.38
CA MET A 24 1.71 -8.56 -7.93
C MET A 24 0.44 -7.81 -7.53
N THR A 25 0.28 -6.57 -8.00
CA THR A 25 -0.86 -5.70 -7.65
C THR A 25 -2.20 -6.31 -8.06
N ASN A 26 -2.30 -6.87 -9.27
CA ASN A 26 -3.59 -7.25 -9.85
C ASN A 26 -3.91 -8.75 -9.73
N THR A 27 -2.94 -9.59 -9.35
CA THR A 27 -3.14 -11.06 -9.29
C THR A 27 -2.75 -11.62 -7.93
N THR A 28 -1.52 -11.43 -7.48
CA THR A 28 -1.02 -12.05 -6.24
C THR A 28 -1.66 -11.43 -4.99
N SER A 29 -1.66 -10.09 -4.87
CA SER A 29 -2.21 -9.39 -3.71
C SER A 29 -3.70 -9.69 -3.50
N PRO A 30 -4.57 -9.63 -4.52
CA PRO A 30 -5.99 -9.97 -4.36
C PRO A 30 -6.22 -11.42 -3.97
N ALA A 31 -5.44 -12.36 -4.52
CA ALA A 31 -5.54 -13.77 -4.17
C ALA A 31 -5.20 -14.02 -2.68
N LEU A 32 -4.16 -13.35 -2.16
CA LEU A 32 -3.81 -13.42 -0.74
C LEU A 32 -4.86 -12.76 0.15
N ALA A 33 -5.35 -11.58 -0.23
CA ALA A 33 -6.41 -10.88 0.52
C ALA A 33 -7.69 -11.72 0.62
N ALA A 34 -8.05 -12.47 -0.42
CA ALA A 34 -9.22 -13.36 -0.40
C ALA A 34 -9.11 -14.51 0.63
N LEU A 35 -7.89 -14.93 0.98
CA LEU A 35 -7.65 -15.92 2.03
C LEU A 35 -7.76 -15.33 3.45
N THR A 36 -7.70 -14.00 3.58
CA THR A 36 -7.73 -13.27 4.86
C THR A 36 -8.65 -12.04 4.76
N PRO A 37 -9.98 -12.21 4.72
CA PRO A 37 -10.92 -11.12 4.46
C PRO A 37 -10.90 -9.98 5.51
N ASP A 38 -10.53 -10.30 6.75
CA ASP A 38 -10.33 -9.33 7.84
C ASP A 38 -8.84 -9.03 8.11
N GLY A 39 -7.98 -9.39 7.16
CA GLY A 39 -6.54 -9.17 7.22
C GLY A 39 -6.14 -7.70 7.03
N ALA A 40 -4.84 -7.46 7.18
CA ALA A 40 -4.22 -6.16 6.97
C ALA A 40 -2.89 -6.34 6.24
N VAL A 41 -2.39 -5.25 5.66
CA VAL A 41 -1.09 -5.20 4.99
C VAL A 41 -0.13 -4.35 5.82
N HIS A 42 1.08 -4.86 6.03
CA HIS A 42 2.10 -4.13 6.76
C HIS A 42 2.68 -3.01 5.88
N LEU A 43 2.41 -1.75 6.23
CA LEU A 43 2.71 -0.59 5.38
C LEU A 43 4.19 -0.46 4.96
N ASN A 44 5.13 -0.91 5.80
CA ASN A 44 6.57 -0.82 5.50
C ASN A 44 7.05 -1.88 4.50
N GLU A 45 6.22 -2.88 4.20
CA GLU A 45 6.53 -4.00 3.30
C GLU A 45 5.43 -4.15 2.24
N ALA A 46 4.75 -3.06 1.90
CA ALA A 46 3.56 -3.06 1.07
C ALA A 46 3.85 -2.75 -0.40
N ASP A 47 2.93 -3.18 -1.26
CA ASP A 47 2.84 -2.74 -2.64
C ASP A 47 2.51 -1.23 -2.70
N PHE A 48 3.36 -0.45 -3.38
CA PHE A 48 3.14 0.99 -3.57
C PHE A 48 1.89 1.30 -4.43
N GLN A 49 1.38 0.31 -5.16
CA GLN A 49 0.15 0.41 -5.97
C GLN A 49 -1.11 -0.11 -5.26
N GLN A 50 -1.05 -0.44 -3.96
CA GLN A 50 -2.18 -1.02 -3.22
C GLN A 50 -3.46 -0.17 -3.39
N PRO A 51 -4.51 -0.67 -4.09
CA PRO A 51 -5.66 0.15 -4.47
C PRO A 51 -6.47 0.68 -3.28
N ASP A 52 -6.60 -0.11 -2.22
CA ASP A 52 -7.36 0.18 -1.00
C ASP A 52 -6.44 0.46 0.21
N TRP A 53 -5.26 1.04 -0.05
CA TRP A 53 -4.18 1.26 0.93
C TRP A 53 -4.65 1.87 2.26
N LYS A 54 -5.64 2.79 2.25
CA LYS A 54 -6.19 3.38 3.49
C LYS A 54 -6.71 2.32 4.44
N ARG A 55 -7.55 1.41 3.93
CA ARG A 55 -8.11 0.29 4.69
C ARG A 55 -7.03 -0.74 4.98
N ALA A 56 -6.25 -1.13 3.97
CA ALA A 56 -5.26 -2.19 4.08
C ALA A 56 -4.16 -1.86 5.11
N PHE A 57 -3.69 -0.61 5.17
CA PHE A 57 -2.56 -0.21 6.02
C PHE A 57 -3.00 0.33 7.39
N TYR A 58 -4.10 1.10 7.44
CA TYR A 58 -4.51 1.83 8.64
C TYR A 58 -5.84 1.35 9.23
N GLY A 59 -6.68 0.71 8.41
CA GLY A 59 -7.99 0.20 8.82
C GLY A 59 -8.84 1.27 9.50
N ALA A 60 -9.49 0.89 10.60
CA ALA A 60 -10.36 1.76 11.37
C ALA A 60 -9.66 2.99 12.00
N ASN A 61 -8.32 3.04 12.00
CA ASN A 61 -7.57 4.17 12.54
C ASN A 61 -7.38 5.32 11.54
N TYR A 62 -7.70 5.12 10.26
CA TYR A 62 -7.41 6.10 9.21
C TYR A 62 -7.95 7.49 9.53
N ASP A 63 -9.24 7.61 9.86
CA ASP A 63 -9.89 8.91 10.10
C ASP A 63 -9.28 9.64 11.30
N ARG A 64 -8.91 8.91 12.36
CA ARG A 64 -8.24 9.50 13.53
C ARG A 64 -6.84 10.02 13.15
N LEU A 65 -6.08 9.26 12.38
CA LEU A 65 -4.76 9.68 11.93
C LEU A 65 -4.85 10.86 10.96
N ASP A 66 -5.87 10.87 10.10
CA ASP A 66 -6.12 11.94 9.13
C ASP A 66 -6.49 13.27 9.81
N ALA A 67 -7.23 13.21 10.92
CA ALA A 67 -7.45 14.36 11.80
C ALA A 67 -6.15 14.86 12.47
N VAL A 68 -5.27 13.96 12.90
CA VAL A 68 -3.95 14.33 13.44
C VAL A 68 -3.10 14.98 12.35
N LYS A 69 -3.05 14.41 11.14
CA LYS A 69 -2.36 14.97 9.99
C LYS A 69 -2.87 16.38 9.68
N ALA A 70 -4.19 16.58 9.64
CA ALA A 70 -4.78 17.90 9.43
C ALA A 70 -4.41 18.91 10.53
N LYS A 71 -4.29 18.47 11.80
CA LYS A 71 -3.90 19.34 12.91
C LYS A 71 -2.45 19.82 12.81
N TYR A 72 -1.53 18.92 12.44
CA TYR A 72 -0.08 19.21 12.48
C TYR A 72 0.52 19.58 11.13
N ASP A 73 -0.08 19.16 10.02
CA ASP A 73 0.36 19.46 8.66
C ASP A 73 -0.84 19.78 7.76
N HIS A 74 -1.57 20.85 8.12
CA HIS A 74 -2.73 21.37 7.39
C HIS A 74 -2.42 21.81 5.94
N LEU A 75 -1.14 22.02 5.61
CA LEU A 75 -0.70 22.39 4.26
C LEU A 75 -0.19 21.18 3.46
N ASN A 76 -0.30 19.96 3.99
CA ASN A 76 0.16 18.72 3.37
C ASN A 76 1.62 18.77 2.88
N ARG A 77 2.52 19.43 3.62
CA ARG A 77 3.94 19.56 3.23
C ARG A 77 4.68 18.23 3.27
N PHE A 78 4.30 17.33 4.16
CA PHE A 78 4.93 16.02 4.31
C PHE A 78 4.14 14.98 3.52
N TYR A 79 4.32 14.96 2.20
CA TYR A 79 3.73 13.97 1.30
C TYR A 79 4.58 12.69 1.26
N ALA A 80 3.90 11.54 1.25
CA ALA A 80 4.47 10.25 0.87
C ALA A 80 3.36 9.37 0.27
N LEU A 81 3.67 8.59 -0.76
CA LEU A 81 2.70 7.72 -1.42
C LEU A 81 2.18 6.67 -0.42
N GLY A 82 0.85 6.55 -0.32
CA GLY A 82 0.20 5.62 0.61
C GLY A 82 0.24 6.05 2.08
N ALA A 83 0.76 7.25 2.39
CA ALA A 83 0.69 7.81 3.73
C ALA A 83 -0.68 8.47 4.00
N VAL A 84 -1.04 8.59 5.27
CA VAL A 84 -2.26 9.29 5.71
C VAL A 84 -2.36 10.69 5.09
N GLY A 85 -3.47 10.96 4.41
CA GLY A 85 -3.75 12.23 3.75
C GLY A 85 -3.04 12.44 2.40
N SER A 86 -2.38 11.41 1.84
CA SER A 86 -1.70 11.49 0.53
C SER A 86 -2.64 11.57 -0.68
N ASP A 87 -3.95 11.47 -0.46
CA ASP A 87 -5.01 11.57 -1.46
C ASP A 87 -5.65 12.97 -1.58
N ARG A 88 -5.13 13.95 -0.85
CA ARG A 88 -5.64 15.32 -0.79
C ARG A 88 -4.95 16.27 -1.76
#